data_AF-A0A7V9BRK2-F1
#
_entry.id   AF-A0A7V9BRK2-F1
#
_cell.length_a   1.000
_cell.length_b   1.000
_cell.length_c   1.000
_cell.angle_alpha   90.00
_cell.angle_beta   90.00
_cell.angle_gamma   90.00
#
_symmetry.space_group_name_H-M   'P 1'
#
loop_
_entity.id
_entity.type
_entity.pdbx_description
1 polymer ?
#
loop_
_entity_poly.entity_id
_entity_poly.type
_entity_poly.pdbx_seq_one_letter_code
_entity_poly.pdbx_strand_id
1 'polypeptide(L)'
;MNAPAGDYAEDLVAAMFKEKLADNSERSWDIKSADGERLQVKCRVVQGGKRGQRQLSPFRTWDFDRAVIVLFDDEYAILRCVALPVDVVCAHGIYRKM
;
A
#
# COMPACT_ATOMS: atom_id res chain seq x y z
N MET A 1 2.90 -9.69 15.05
CA MET A 1 2.05 -8.52 15.29
C MET A 1 2.12 -7.67 14.03
N ASN A 2 1.00 -7.40 13.36
CA ASN A 2 0.99 -6.45 12.24
C ASN A 2 1.50 -5.11 12.80
N ALA A 3 2.46 -4.50 12.12
CA ALA A 3 2.89 -3.17 12.53
C ALA A 3 1.71 -2.21 12.31
N PRO A 4 1.39 -1.31 13.26
CA PRO A 4 0.21 -0.43 13.18
C PRO A 4 0.20 0.48 11.94
N ALA A 5 1.35 0.62 11.27
CA ALA A 5 1.48 1.38 10.03
C ALA A 5 0.58 0.88 8.89
N GLY A 6 0.32 -0.43 8.81
CA GLY A 6 -0.52 -1.02 7.77
C GLY A 6 -1.95 -0.52 7.87
N ASP A 7 -2.58 -0.86 9.00
CA ASP A 7 -3.95 -0.46 9.33
C ASP A 7 -4.10 1.08 9.25
N TYR A 8 -3.13 1.83 9.78
CA TYR A 8 -3.16 3.30 9.70
C TYR A 8 -3.11 3.83 8.25
N ALA A 9 -2.30 3.21 7.37
CA ALA A 9 -2.27 3.60 5.97
C ALA A 9 -3.57 3.26 5.25
N GLU A 10 -4.16 2.10 5.54
CA GLU A 10 -5.46 1.69 5.00
C GLU A 10 -6.55 2.70 5.38
N ASP A 11 -6.65 3.06 6.65
CA ASP A 11 -7.61 4.06 7.15
C ASP A 11 -7.40 5.44 6.50
N LEU A 12 -6.15 5.91 6.41
CA LEU A 12 -5.82 7.18 5.78
C LEU A 12 -6.22 7.23 4.30
N VAL A 13 -5.94 6.16 3.56
CA VAL A 13 -6.28 6.08 2.14
C VAL A 13 -7.79 5.98 1.97
N ALA A 14 -8.48 5.17 2.77
CA ALA A 14 -9.94 5.09 2.74
C ALA A 14 -10.59 6.46 2.98
N ALA A 15 -10.10 7.22 3.96
CA ALA A 15 -10.54 8.59 4.24
C ALA A 15 -10.28 9.56 3.06
N MET A 16 -9.13 9.44 2.38
CA MET A 16 -8.81 10.25 1.20
C MET A 16 -9.79 10.01 0.05
N PHE A 17 -10.08 8.73 -0.22
CA PHE A 17 -11.01 8.34 -1.28
C PHE A 17 -12.49 8.50 -0.87
N LYS A 18 -12.77 8.78 0.41
CA LYS A 18 -14.11 8.81 1.02
C LYS A 18 -14.85 7.47 0.91
N GLU A 19 -14.09 6.39 0.99
CA GLU A 19 -14.56 5.03 0.81
C GLU A 19 -14.45 4.19 2.07
N LYS A 20 -15.02 2.99 2.03
CA LYS A 20 -14.85 1.98 3.06
C LYS A 20 -13.79 0.97 2.66
N LEU A 21 -13.10 0.44 3.67
CA LEU A 21 -12.23 -0.72 3.52
C LEU A 21 -13.02 -1.93 3.03
N ALA A 22 -12.36 -2.78 2.25
CA ALA A 22 -12.87 -4.06 1.84
C ALA A 22 -13.11 -4.96 3.05
N ASP A 23 -14.06 -5.89 2.94
CA ASP A 23 -14.17 -6.95 3.93
C ASP A 23 -12.90 -7.81 3.92
N ASN A 24 -12.49 -8.34 5.07
CA ASN A 24 -11.28 -9.17 5.22
C ASN A 24 -11.25 -10.42 4.33
N SER A 25 -12.37 -10.77 3.67
CA SER A 25 -12.49 -11.87 2.69
C SER A 25 -12.10 -11.49 1.27
N GLU A 26 -12.00 -10.20 0.95
CA GLU A 26 -11.63 -9.72 -0.38
C GLU A 26 -10.14 -9.97 -0.62
N ARG A 27 -9.85 -10.74 -1.66
CA ARG A 27 -8.48 -11.11 -2.00
C ARG A 27 -7.88 -10.01 -2.86
N SER A 28 -6.71 -9.51 -2.46
CA SER A 28 -5.78 -8.72 -3.29
C SER A 28 -6.03 -7.21 -3.44
N TRP A 29 -6.98 -6.63 -2.72
CA TRP A 29 -7.19 -5.18 -2.66
C TRP A 29 -7.82 -4.82 -1.31
N ASP A 30 -7.57 -3.60 -0.86
CA ASP A 30 -7.95 -3.14 0.48
C ASP A 30 -9.10 -2.09 0.41
N ILE A 31 -9.24 -1.38 -0.71
CA ILE A 31 -10.28 -0.35 -0.91
C ILE A 31 -10.87 -0.46 -2.32
N LYS A 32 -12.18 -0.20 -2.46
CA LYS A 32 -12.83 0.02 -3.76
C LYS A 32 -13.29 1.46 -3.85
N SER A 33 -12.84 2.19 -4.87
CA SER A 33 -13.24 3.57 -5.14
C SER A 33 -14.69 3.68 -5.65
N ALA A 34 -15.27 4.87 -5.58
CA ALA A 34 -16.58 5.20 -6.14
C ALA A 34 -16.69 4.85 -7.64
N ASP A 35 -15.59 5.02 -8.38
CA ASP A 35 -15.50 4.70 -9.80
C ASP A 35 -15.30 3.18 -10.06
N GLY A 36 -15.21 2.39 -8.99
CA GLY A 36 -15.06 0.94 -9.04
C GLY A 36 -13.62 0.44 -9.10
N GLU A 37 -12.60 1.33 -9.16
CA GLU A 37 -11.19 0.93 -9.11
C GLU A 37 -10.86 0.26 -7.77
N ARG A 38 -10.14 -0.86 -7.82
CA ARG A 38 -9.64 -1.62 -6.69
C ARG A 38 -8.23 -1.16 -6.33
N LEU A 39 -8.02 -0.78 -5.08
CA LEU A 39 -6.78 -0.22 -4.59
C LEU A 39 -6.13 -1.18 -3.60
N GLN A 40 -4.86 -1.51 -3.81
CA GLN A 40 -4.03 -2.23 -2.82
C GLN A 40 -3.09 -1.24 -2.14
N VAL A 41 -3.25 -1.07 -0.83
CA VAL A 41 -2.43 -0.25 0.04
C VAL A 41 -1.21 -1.03 0.51
N LYS A 42 -0.05 -0.38 0.48
CA LYS A 42 1.18 -0.82 1.14
C LYS A 42 1.85 0.38 1.79
N CYS A 43 2.49 0.19 2.93
CA CYS A 43 3.15 1.28 3.63
C CYS A 43 4.56 0.93 4.10
N ARG A 44 5.38 1.94 4.39
CA ARG A 44 6.66 1.81 5.10
C ARG A 44 6.93 2.99 6.01
N VAL A 45 7.40 2.70 7.22
CA VAL A 45 8.05 3.67 8.12
C VAL A 45 9.54 3.71 7.79
N VAL A 46 10.07 4.87 7.43
CA VAL A 46 11.44 5.05 6.94
C VAL A 46 12.28 5.80 7.97
N GLN A 47 13.03 5.07 8.80
CA GLN A 47 14.00 5.65 9.75
C GLN A 47 15.42 5.71 9.18
N GLY A 48 15.88 6.90 8.78
CA GLY A 48 17.32 7.17 8.70
C GLY A 48 18.11 6.39 7.65
N GLY A 49 17.55 6.19 6.46
CA GLY A 49 18.33 5.81 5.26
C GLY A 49 18.87 4.37 5.21
N LYS A 50 18.42 3.47 6.09
CA LYS A 50 18.86 2.06 6.06
C LYS A 50 18.40 1.38 4.76
N ARG A 51 19.29 0.62 4.11
CA ARG A 51 18.95 -0.17 2.91
C ARG A 51 17.81 -1.13 3.22
N GLY A 52 16.82 -1.22 2.32
CA GLY A 52 15.68 -2.12 2.44
C GLY A 52 14.44 -1.55 3.14
N GLN A 53 14.51 -0.40 3.81
CA GLN A 53 13.32 0.20 4.46
C GLN A 53 12.19 0.55 3.49
N ARG A 54 12.53 0.81 2.22
CA ARG A 54 11.56 1.07 1.15
C ARG A 54 11.10 -0.19 0.41
N GLN A 55 11.60 -1.36 0.77
CA GLN A 55 11.21 -2.62 0.12
C GLN A 55 9.84 -3.05 0.61
N LEU A 56 8.86 -3.12 -0.29
CA LEU A 56 7.50 -3.55 0.01
C LEU A 56 7.43 -5.06 0.28
N SER A 57 6.37 -5.48 0.98
CA SER A 57 6.04 -6.88 1.13
C SER A 57 5.56 -7.38 -0.23
N PRO A 58 5.78 -8.67 -0.55
CA PRO A 58 5.40 -9.19 -1.85
C PRO A 58 3.90 -9.03 -2.09
N PHE A 59 3.55 -8.56 -3.28
CA PHE A 59 2.19 -8.67 -3.80
C PHE A 59 1.93 -10.15 -4.08
N ARG A 60 0.87 -10.71 -3.49
CA ARG A 60 0.52 -12.13 -3.66
C ARG A 60 -0.24 -12.38 -4.96
N THR A 61 -0.96 -11.37 -5.41
CA THR A 61 -1.72 -11.35 -6.66
C THR A 61 -1.65 -9.94 -7.23
N TRP A 62 -1.97 -9.80 -8.51
CA TRP A 62 -2.02 -8.52 -9.23
C TRP A 62 -3.45 -8.10 -9.53
N ASP A 63 -4.44 -8.69 -8.85
CA ASP A 63 -5.86 -8.42 -9.06
C ASP A 63 -6.33 -7.15 -8.33
N PHE A 64 -5.74 -6.02 -8.73
CA PHE A 64 -6.06 -4.66 -8.31
C PHE A 64 -5.70 -3.70 -9.43
N ASP A 65 -6.30 -2.51 -9.45
CA ASP A 65 -6.10 -1.53 -10.53
C ASP A 65 -4.93 -0.59 -10.22
N ARG A 66 -4.78 -0.20 -8.94
CA ARG A 66 -3.66 0.63 -8.47
C ARG A 66 -3.09 0.17 -7.14
N ALA A 67 -1.78 0.34 -6.96
CA ALA A 67 -1.15 0.26 -5.66
C ALA A 67 -1.01 1.66 -5.05
N VAL A 68 -1.52 1.86 -3.85
CA VAL A 68 -1.30 3.08 -3.07
C VAL A 68 -0.16 2.84 -2.09
N ILE A 69 0.94 3.55 -2.25
CA ILE A 69 2.14 3.40 -1.42
C ILE A 69 2.31 4.62 -0.53
N VAL A 70 2.28 4.39 0.78
CA VAL A 70 2.47 5.43 1.80
C VAL A 70 3.84 5.27 2.47
N LEU A 71 4.64 6.33 2.46
CA LEU A 71 5.89 6.41 3.22
C LEU A 71 5.68 7.34 4.41
N PHE A 72 5.96 6.82 5.59
CA PHE A 72 5.93 7.56 6.84
C PHE A 72 7.34 7.81 7.37
N ASP A 73 7.51 8.88 8.15
CA ASP A 73 8.64 8.99 9.08
C ASP A 73 8.34 8.21 10.38
N ASP A 74 9.24 8.32 11.36
CA ASP A 74 9.10 7.66 12.65
C ASP A 74 8.04 8.23 13.58
N GLU A 75 7.55 9.43 13.29
CA GLU A 75 6.40 10.04 13.96
C GLU A 75 5.08 9.73 13.23
N TYR A 76 5.11 8.83 12.22
CA TYR A 76 3.97 8.48 11.37
C TYR A 76 3.44 9.64 10.52
N ALA A 77 4.20 10.72 10.34
CA ALA A 77 3.84 11.76 9.40
C ALA A 77 4.07 11.28 7.97
N ILE A 78 3.20 11.69 7.05
CA ILE A 78 3.27 11.29 5.64
C ILE A 78 4.44 12.02 4.97
N LEU A 79 5.49 11.28 4.62
CA LEU A 79 6.59 11.77 3.78
C LEU A 79 6.21 11.78 2.30
N ARG A 80 5.47 10.74 1.86
CA ARG A 80 5.00 10.60 0.49
C ARG A 80 3.81 9.65 0.42
N CYS A 81 2.85 9.98 -0.42
CA CYS A 81 1.78 9.07 -0.84
C CYS A 81 1.69 9.09 -2.36
N VAL A 82 1.65 7.92 -3.00
CA VAL A 82 1.53 7.80 -4.46
C VAL A 82 0.59 6.65 -4.81
N ALA A 83 -0.30 6.89 -5.77
CA ALA A 83 -1.09 5.84 -6.41
C ALA A 83 -0.47 5.49 -7.77
N LEU A 84 -0.01 4.26 -7.93
CA LEU A 84 0.62 3.76 -9.15
C LEU A 84 -0.29 2.74 -9.84
N PRO A 85 -0.48 2.83 -11.16
CA PRO A 85 -1.11 1.76 -11.95
C PRO A 85 -0.43 0.40 -11.73
N VAL A 86 -1.22 -0.68 -11.70
CA VAL A 86 -0.71 -2.04 -11.44
C VAL A 86 0.36 -2.49 -12.45
N ASP A 87 0.24 -2.10 -13.71
CA ASP A 87 1.20 -2.41 -14.78
C ASP A 87 2.60 -1.82 -14.49
N VAL A 88 2.66 -0.58 -13.98
CA VAL A 88 3.90 0.06 -13.53
C VAL A 88 4.51 -0.70 -12.37
N VAL A 89 3.70 -1.13 -11.40
CA VAL A 89 4.19 -1.89 -10.24
C VAL A 89 4.69 -3.28 -10.67
N CYS A 90 3.98 -3.96 -11.56
CA CYS A 90 4.38 -5.24 -12.15
C CYS A 90 5.72 -5.14 -12.87
N ALA A 91 5.92 -4.11 -13.70
CA ALA A 91 7.13 -3.92 -14.48
C ALA A 91 8.39 -3.71 -13.62
N HIS A 92 8.23 -3.19 -12.40
CA HIS A 92 9.33 -2.88 -11.48
C HIS A 92 9.40 -3.82 -10.25
N GLY A 93 8.39 -4.66 -10.05
CA GLY A 93 8.28 -5.60 -8.94
C GLY A 93 9.16 -6.82 -9.14
N ILE A 94 10.34 -6.84 -8.54
CA ILE A 94 11.24 -7.99 -8.59
C ILE A 94 11.12 -8.80 -7.29
N TYR A 95 10.56 -10.01 -7.37
CA TYR A 95 10.67 -10.96 -6.28
C TYR A 95 12.05 -11.61 -6.29
N ARG A 96 12.90 -11.25 -5.31
CA ARG A 96 14.15 -11.94 -5.05
C ARG A 96 13.95 -12.84 -3.85
N LYS A 97 14.09 -14.15 -4.05
CA LYS A 97 14.17 -15.11 -2.94
C LYS A 97 15.47 -14.81 -2.19
N MET A 98 15.36 -14.36 -0.94
CA MET A 98 16.51 -14.18 -0.05
C MET A 98 17.01 -15.54 0.44
#